data_AF-A0A3M1Z4J1-F1
#
_entry.id   AF-A0A3M1Z4J1-F1
#
_cell.length_a   1.000
_cell.length_b   1.000
_cell.length_c   1.000
_cell.angle_alpha   90.00
_cell.angle_beta   90.00
_cell.angle_gamma   90.00
#
_symmetry.space_group_name_H-M   'P 1'
#
loop_
_entity.id
_entity.type
_entity.pdbx_description
1 polymer ?
#
loop_
_entity_poly.entity_id
_entity_poly.type
_entity_poly.pdbx_seq_one_letter_code
_entity_poly.pdbx_strand_id
1 'polypeptide(L)'
;MSLKIYPSVRRDITPQEYILQPGLKNAVEVAIALRQPLLVTGEPGTGKTRLADKVAWMLAQQKGTHFLDKPLVFNTKTSSTSRDLFYTYDAMSHYQAANIKREEITRAPKTADFIELQAFGQAIAMTNPASVDTSKFKTPIGDKPVSSVVLIDEIDKAPRDFTNDILHEVDRYE
;
A
#
# COMPACT_ATOMS: atom_id res chain seq x y z
N MET A 1 -39.22 28.12 -11.88
CA MET A 1 -38.79 27.73 -10.53
C MET A 1 -37.44 27.06 -10.66
N SER A 2 -36.34 27.77 -10.37
CA SER A 2 -34.98 27.26 -10.60
C SER A 2 -34.52 26.49 -9.36
N LEU A 3 -34.27 25.19 -9.52
CA LEU A 3 -33.71 24.33 -8.48
C LEU A 3 -32.27 24.78 -8.20
N LYS A 4 -32.03 25.39 -7.04
CA LYS A 4 -30.68 25.64 -6.54
C LYS A 4 -30.07 24.29 -6.12
N ILE A 5 -29.22 23.75 -6.98
CA ILE A 5 -28.36 22.61 -6.62
C ILE A 5 -27.29 23.17 -5.67
N TYR A 6 -27.44 22.88 -4.37
CA TYR A 6 -26.36 23.11 -3.43
C TYR A 6 -25.27 22.06 -3.72
N PRO A 7 -24.02 22.46 -3.99
CA PRO A 7 -22.94 21.49 -4.10
C PRO A 7 -22.85 20.78 -2.75
N SER A 8 -23.06 19.46 -2.74
CA SER A 8 -22.78 18.66 -1.56
C SER A 8 -21.28 18.74 -1.32
N VAL A 9 -20.88 19.59 -0.38
CA VAL A 9 -19.51 19.61 0.11
C VAL A 9 -19.33 18.27 0.83
N ARG A 10 -18.82 17.26 0.13
CA ARG A 10 -18.28 16.07 0.79
C ARG A 10 -17.16 16.56 1.69
N ARG A 11 -17.44 16.66 2.99
CA ARG A 11 -16.38 16.84 3.98
C ARG A 11 -15.56 15.56 3.96
N ASP A 12 -14.33 15.65 3.51
CA ASP A 12 -13.35 14.59 3.69
C ASP A 12 -13.04 14.51 5.19
N ILE A 13 -13.64 13.53 5.86
CA ILE A 13 -13.38 13.23 7.27
C ILE A 13 -11.87 12.99 7.40
N THR A 14 -11.22 13.77 8.24
CA THR A 14 -9.78 13.64 8.48
C THR A 14 -9.50 12.43 9.37
N PRO A 15 -8.30 11.82 9.31
CA PRO A 15 -7.94 10.71 10.19
C PRO A 15 -8.10 11.07 11.68
N GLN A 16 -7.95 12.35 12.03
CA GLN A 16 -8.10 12.85 13.40
C GLN A 16 -9.53 12.67 13.93
N GLU A 17 -10.52 12.87 13.07
CA GLU A 17 -11.96 12.82 13.39
C GLU A 17 -12.51 11.40 13.49
N TYR A 18 -11.78 10.37 13.02
CA TYR A 18 -12.21 8.98 13.16
C TYR A 18 -12.11 8.53 14.63
N ILE A 19 -13.25 8.10 15.19
CA ILE A 19 -13.38 7.68 16.58
C ILE A 19 -13.21 6.16 16.68
N LEU A 20 -12.16 5.73 17.39
CA LEU A 20 -11.94 4.33 17.71
C LEU A 20 -12.78 3.94 18.93
N GLN A 21 -13.74 3.02 18.72
CA GLN A 21 -14.41 2.39 19.85
C GLN A 21 -13.41 1.56 20.67
N PRO A 22 -13.62 1.40 21.99
CA PRO A 22 -12.67 0.71 22.86
C PRO A 22 -12.27 -0.69 22.37
N GLY A 23 -13.22 -1.48 21.88
CA GLY A 23 -12.93 -2.82 21.34
C GLY A 23 -12.03 -2.80 20.11
N LEU A 24 -12.29 -1.86 19.18
CA LEU A 24 -11.48 -1.71 17.96
C LEU A 24 -10.08 -1.19 18.29
N LYS A 25 -9.98 -0.24 19.23
CA LYS A 25 -8.70 0.25 19.73
C LYS A 25 -7.87 -0.90 20.32
N ASN A 26 -8.47 -1.71 21.20
CA ASN A 26 -7.79 -2.85 21.81
C ASN A 26 -7.32 -3.86 20.76
N ALA A 27 -8.14 -4.15 19.74
CA ALA A 27 -7.75 -5.04 18.65
C ALA A 27 -6.50 -4.55 17.90
N VAL A 28 -6.44 -3.25 17.60
CA VAL A 28 -5.27 -2.61 16.98
C VAL A 28 -4.04 -2.70 17.89
N GLU A 29 -4.18 -2.33 19.17
CA GLU A 29 -3.07 -2.34 20.12
C GLU A 29 -2.52 -3.76 20.35
N VAL A 30 -3.40 -4.76 20.45
CA VAL A 30 -3.01 -6.17 20.58
C VAL A 30 -2.29 -6.67 19.32
N ALA A 31 -2.82 -6.36 18.13
CA ALA A 31 -2.17 -6.75 16.87
C ALA A 31 -0.74 -6.17 16.76
N ILE A 32 -0.58 -4.89 17.12
CA ILE A 32 0.74 -4.23 17.15
C ILE A 32 1.66 -4.89 18.19
N ALA A 33 1.16 -5.13 19.41
CA ALA A 33 1.94 -5.74 20.48
C ALA A 33 2.41 -7.16 20.15
N LEU A 34 1.58 -7.93 19.44
CA LEU A 34 1.89 -9.29 19.01
C LEU A 34 2.64 -9.35 17.67
N ARG A 35 2.84 -8.21 17.00
CA ARG A 35 3.39 -8.11 15.64
C ARG A 35 2.64 -9.00 14.64
N GLN A 36 1.32 -9.08 14.80
CA GLN A 36 0.46 -9.86 13.93
C GLN A 36 -0.37 -8.95 13.01
N PRO A 37 -0.67 -9.38 11.78
CA PRO A 37 -1.58 -8.65 10.92
C PRO A 37 -3.00 -8.61 11.52
N LEU A 38 -3.69 -7.49 11.35
CA LEU A 38 -5.06 -7.30 11.81
C LEU A 38 -6.03 -7.49 10.64
N LEU A 39 -6.84 -8.54 10.68
CA LEU A 39 -7.96 -8.72 9.74
C LEU A 39 -9.17 -7.92 10.22
N VAL A 40 -9.67 -7.02 9.37
CA VAL A 40 -10.82 -6.16 9.69
C VAL A 40 -12.01 -6.54 8.83
N THR A 41 -13.08 -7.04 9.46
CA THR A 41 -14.32 -7.45 8.79
C THR A 41 -15.48 -6.52 9.15
N GLY A 42 -16.48 -6.42 8.27
CA GLY A 42 -17.72 -5.69 8.55
C GLY A 42 -18.44 -5.26 7.27
N GLU A 43 -19.65 -4.75 7.42
CA GLU A 43 -20.48 -4.32 6.30
C GLU A 43 -19.81 -3.22 5.44
N PRO A 44 -20.19 -3.09 4.17
CA PRO A 44 -19.74 -1.98 3.33
C PRO A 44 -20.03 -0.62 3.99
N GLY A 45 -19.07 0.31 3.93
CA GLY A 45 -19.25 1.66 4.48
C GLY A 45 -19.02 1.83 5.98
N THR A 46 -18.63 0.79 6.73
CA THR A 46 -18.31 0.87 8.17
C THR A 46 -16.98 1.56 8.50
N GLY A 47 -16.25 2.06 7.49
CA GLY A 47 -15.02 2.82 7.69
C GLY A 47 -13.75 1.98 7.88
N LYS A 48 -13.70 0.74 7.34
CA LYS A 48 -12.52 -0.14 7.38
C LYS A 48 -11.27 0.50 6.77
N THR A 49 -11.37 1.08 5.59
CA THR A 49 -10.26 1.81 4.93
C THR A 49 -9.81 3.00 5.79
N ARG A 50 -10.76 3.76 6.36
CA ARG A 50 -10.48 4.91 7.23
C ARG A 50 -9.82 4.53 8.56
N LEU A 51 -10.02 3.31 9.04
CA LEU A 51 -9.30 2.79 10.20
C LEU A 51 -7.79 2.75 9.91
N ALA A 52 -7.37 2.32 8.72
CA ALA A 52 -5.96 2.31 8.36
C ALA A 52 -5.37 3.72 8.35
N ASP A 53 -6.09 4.70 7.80
CA ASP A 53 -5.71 6.11 7.84
C ASP A 53 -5.55 6.61 9.29
N LYS A 54 -6.51 6.26 10.17
CA LYS A 54 -6.45 6.60 11.59
C LYS A 54 -5.22 6.02 12.27
N VAL A 55 -4.93 4.75 12.04
CA VAL A 55 -3.82 4.05 12.69
C VAL A 55 -2.48 4.59 12.19
N ALA A 56 -2.32 4.82 10.88
CA ALA A 56 -1.13 5.45 10.32
C ALA A 56 -0.87 6.82 10.94
N TRP A 57 -1.90 7.66 11.00
CA TRP A 57 -1.82 8.96 11.65
C TRP A 57 -1.45 8.84 13.13
N MET A 58 -2.07 7.93 13.90
CA MET A 58 -1.76 7.76 15.33
C MET A 58 -0.31 7.34 15.57
N LEU A 59 0.21 6.43 14.75
CA LEU A 59 1.60 5.97 14.85
C LEU A 59 2.58 7.08 14.47
N ALA A 60 2.33 7.83 13.39
CA ALA A 60 3.18 8.95 12.99
C ALA A 60 3.27 10.06 14.05
N GLN A 61 2.23 10.25 14.86
CA GLN A 61 2.22 11.23 15.95
C GLN A 61 2.94 10.74 17.23
N GLN A 62 3.26 9.45 17.34
CA GLN A 62 3.89 8.90 18.52
C GLN A 62 5.37 9.30 18.59
N LYS A 63 5.76 9.97 19.69
CA LYS A 63 7.14 10.38 19.92
C LYS A 63 8.09 9.18 19.91
N GLY A 64 9.21 9.33 19.20
CA GLY A 64 10.25 8.30 19.09
C GLY A 64 9.96 7.21 18.05
N THR A 65 8.86 7.32 17.31
CA THR A 65 8.59 6.46 16.15
C THR A 65 8.80 7.23 14.86
N HIS A 66 9.07 6.52 13.77
CA HIS A 66 9.17 7.12 12.44
C HIS A 66 8.24 6.35 11.50
N PHE A 67 6.98 6.76 11.48
CA PHE A 67 5.94 6.19 10.62
C PHE A 67 5.49 7.19 9.56
N LEU A 68 5.08 6.70 8.40
CA LEU A 68 4.32 7.48 7.43
C LEU A 68 2.98 7.90 8.03
N ASP A 69 2.55 9.12 7.69
CA ASP A 69 1.28 9.70 8.10
C ASP A 69 0.05 9.10 7.39
N LYS A 70 0.31 8.39 6.28
CA LYS A 70 -0.70 7.71 5.47
C LYS A 70 -0.34 6.24 5.27
N PRO A 71 -1.35 5.36 5.15
CA PRO A 71 -1.10 3.97 4.84
C PRO A 71 -0.66 3.81 3.39
N LEU A 72 0.16 2.80 3.14
CA LEU A 72 0.41 2.28 1.80
C LEU A 72 -0.73 1.33 1.45
N VAL A 73 -1.46 1.63 0.38
CA VAL A 73 -2.69 0.90 0.03
C VAL A 73 -2.46 0.02 -1.20
N PHE A 74 -2.79 -1.26 -1.08
CA PHE A 74 -2.93 -2.17 -2.19
C PHE A 74 -4.40 -2.59 -2.30
N ASN A 75 -5.01 -2.33 -3.46
CA ASN A 75 -6.39 -2.73 -3.73
C ASN A 75 -6.39 -4.07 -4.46
N THR A 76 -6.95 -5.09 -3.82
CA THR A 76 -6.95 -6.45 -4.36
C THR A 76 -7.97 -6.59 -5.49
N LYS A 77 -7.58 -7.31 -6.55
CA LYS A 77 -8.42 -7.62 -7.71
C LYS A 77 -8.57 -9.13 -7.84
N THR A 78 -9.58 -9.55 -8.59
CA THR A 78 -9.80 -10.98 -8.91
C THR A 78 -8.66 -11.62 -9.69
N SER A 79 -7.79 -10.82 -10.31
CA SER A 79 -6.59 -11.25 -11.02
C SER A 79 -5.30 -11.01 -10.25
N SER A 80 -5.37 -10.53 -9.00
CA SER A 80 -4.20 -10.24 -8.19
C SER A 80 -3.49 -11.52 -7.75
N THR A 81 -2.16 -11.49 -7.79
CA THR A 81 -1.25 -12.53 -7.29
C THR A 81 -0.46 -11.97 -6.10
N SER A 82 0.07 -12.82 -5.22
CA SER A 82 0.77 -12.35 -4.01
C SER A 82 2.01 -11.50 -4.32
N ARG A 83 2.69 -11.79 -5.43
CA ARG A 83 3.81 -10.97 -5.94
C ARG A 83 3.41 -9.52 -6.20
N ASP A 84 2.16 -9.28 -6.61
CA ASP A 84 1.66 -7.94 -6.89
C ASP A 84 1.64 -7.06 -5.63
N LEU A 85 1.68 -7.62 -4.42
CA LEU A 85 1.85 -6.83 -3.21
C LEU A 85 3.23 -6.17 -3.12
N PHE A 86 4.24 -6.81 -3.70
CA PHE A 86 5.62 -6.37 -3.65
C PHE A 86 5.95 -5.46 -4.82
N TYR A 87 5.66 -5.88 -6.05
CA TYR A 87 5.92 -5.07 -7.24
C TYR A 87 5.03 -5.48 -8.43
N THR A 88 4.84 -4.54 -9.35
CA THR A 88 4.28 -4.83 -10.68
C THR A 88 5.31 -4.60 -11.76
N TYR A 89 5.16 -5.32 -12.87
CA TYR A 89 6.00 -5.17 -14.05
C TYR A 89 5.15 -4.86 -15.29
N ASP A 90 5.35 -3.69 -15.88
CA ASP A 90 4.63 -3.26 -17.07
C ASP A 90 5.32 -3.78 -18.35
N ALA A 91 5.01 -5.03 -18.68
CA ALA A 91 5.51 -5.68 -19.89
C ALA A 91 5.06 -4.98 -21.19
N MET A 92 3.88 -4.35 -21.20
CA MET A 92 3.32 -3.70 -22.39
C MET A 92 4.09 -2.42 -22.72
N SER A 93 4.27 -1.55 -21.73
CA SER A 93 5.06 -0.33 -21.89
C SER A 93 6.52 -0.66 -22.22
N HIS A 94 7.07 -1.73 -21.63
CA HIS A 94 8.43 -2.18 -21.96
C HIS A 94 8.54 -2.63 -23.41
N TYR A 95 7.59 -3.44 -23.88
CA TYR A 95 7.55 -3.90 -25.27
C TYR A 95 7.39 -2.74 -26.26
N GLN A 96 6.49 -1.80 -25.98
CA GLN A 96 6.30 -0.61 -26.82
C GLN A 96 7.59 0.23 -26.88
N ALA A 97 8.23 0.50 -25.74
CA ALA A 97 9.48 1.25 -25.67
C ALA A 97 10.64 0.55 -26.40
N ALA A 98 10.69 -0.78 -26.38
CA ALA A 98 11.69 -1.56 -27.10
C ALA A 98 11.49 -1.52 -28.62
N ASN A 99 10.24 -1.41 -29.10
CA ASN A 99 9.93 -1.36 -30.53
C ASN A 99 10.09 0.04 -31.13
N ILE A 100 9.62 1.09 -30.45
CA ILE A 100 9.73 2.47 -30.94
C ILE A 100 11.20 2.88 -31.10
N LYS A 101 12.10 2.46 -30.19
CA LYS A 101 13.53 2.78 -30.30
C LYS A 101 14.29 1.98 -31.35
N ARG A 102 13.71 0.96 -31.99
CA ARG A 102 14.32 0.42 -33.23
C ARG A 102 14.33 1.47 -34.35
N GLU A 103 13.49 2.49 -34.26
CA GLU A 103 13.33 3.54 -35.27
C GLU A 103 14.12 4.83 -34.93
N GLU A 104 14.51 5.05 -33.67
CA GLU A 104 15.27 6.23 -33.21
C GLU A 104 16.57 5.87 -32.45
N ILE A 105 17.68 6.56 -32.73
CA ILE A 105 18.99 6.39 -32.06
C ILE A 105 18.97 7.00 -30.64
N THR A 106 18.20 6.42 -29.71
CA THR A 106 18.22 6.80 -28.29
C THR A 106 18.52 5.60 -27.38
N ARG A 107 19.10 5.89 -26.20
CA ARG A 107 19.56 4.90 -25.20
C ARG A 107 18.45 3.88 -24.88
N ALA A 108 18.74 2.57 -24.90
CA ALA A 108 17.75 1.52 -24.59
C ALA A 108 17.09 1.73 -23.20
N PRO A 109 15.78 1.48 -23.07
CA PRO A 109 15.10 1.61 -21.78
C PRO A 109 15.59 0.52 -20.83
N LYS A 110 15.73 0.81 -19.55
CA LYS A 110 16.16 -0.18 -18.56
C LYS A 110 14.94 -0.93 -18.05
N THR A 111 15.08 -2.21 -17.70
CA THR A 111 13.99 -2.99 -17.09
C THR A 111 13.44 -2.32 -15.83
N ALA A 112 14.30 -1.63 -15.07
CA ALA A 112 13.92 -0.86 -13.88
C ALA A 112 12.85 0.20 -14.13
N ASP A 113 12.80 0.78 -15.33
CA ASP A 113 11.83 1.80 -15.71
C ASP A 113 10.39 1.25 -15.79
N PHE A 114 10.24 -0.09 -15.76
CA PHE A 114 8.96 -0.79 -15.86
C PHE A 114 8.60 -1.60 -14.61
N ILE A 115 9.43 -1.55 -13.56
CA ILE A 115 9.17 -2.21 -12.28
C ILE A 115 8.73 -1.15 -11.25
N GLU A 116 7.55 -1.33 -10.67
CA GLU A 116 6.97 -0.44 -9.67
C GLU A 116 6.72 -1.19 -8.37
N LEU A 117 7.38 -0.79 -7.28
CA LEU A 117 7.09 -1.32 -5.95
C LEU A 117 5.66 -0.95 -5.55
N GLN A 118 4.94 -1.95 -5.06
CA GLN A 118 3.59 -1.82 -4.53
C GLN A 118 3.62 -1.71 -2.99
N ALA A 119 2.48 -1.76 -2.32
CA ALA A 119 2.38 -1.36 -0.92
C ALA A 119 3.34 -2.11 0.03
N PHE A 120 3.47 -3.44 -0.10
CA PHE A 120 4.43 -4.21 0.71
C PHE A 120 5.88 -3.95 0.28
N GLY A 121 6.15 -3.90 -1.02
CA GLY A 121 7.51 -3.65 -1.52
C GLY A 121 8.04 -2.30 -1.08
N GLN A 122 7.19 -1.27 -1.11
CA GLN A 122 7.49 0.06 -0.58
C GLN A 122 7.73 0.01 0.92
N ALA A 123 6.86 -0.62 1.71
CA ALA A 123 7.00 -0.71 3.16
C ALA A 123 8.33 -1.37 3.57
N ILE A 124 8.70 -2.46 2.92
CA ILE A 124 9.95 -3.19 3.17
C ILE A 124 11.14 -2.32 2.77
N ALA A 125 11.13 -1.75 1.56
CA ALA A 125 12.23 -0.95 1.05
C ALA A 125 12.47 0.31 1.90
N MET A 126 11.39 0.94 2.37
CA MET A 126 11.44 2.12 3.24
C MET A 126 11.93 1.81 4.66
N THR A 127 11.74 0.58 5.14
CA THR A 127 12.19 0.20 6.49
C THR A 127 13.72 0.08 6.57
N ASN A 128 14.39 -0.27 5.47
CA ASN A 128 15.85 -0.32 5.41
C ASN A 128 16.41 0.15 4.05
N PRO A 129 16.33 1.46 3.75
CA PRO A 129 16.65 1.99 2.42
C PRO A 129 18.11 1.77 2.02
N ALA A 130 19.03 1.74 2.99
CA ALA A 130 20.46 1.51 2.74
C ALA A 130 20.78 0.10 2.18
N SER A 131 19.88 -0.87 2.37
CA SER A 131 20.04 -2.24 1.88
C SER A 131 19.43 -2.49 0.50
N VAL A 132 18.73 -1.50 -0.06
CA VAL A 132 17.91 -1.67 -1.25
C VAL A 132 18.61 -1.11 -2.48
N ASP A 133 18.68 -1.92 -3.53
CA ASP A 133 19.17 -1.50 -4.84
C ASP A 133 18.07 -0.73 -5.60
N THR A 134 18.05 0.58 -5.42
CA THR A 134 17.10 1.50 -6.08
C THR A 134 17.29 1.59 -7.60
N SER A 135 18.35 1.00 -8.17
CA SER A 135 18.55 0.97 -9.62
C SER A 135 17.67 -0.07 -10.34
N LYS A 136 16.95 -0.92 -9.59
CA LYS A 136 16.13 -2.02 -10.12
C LYS A 136 14.65 -1.69 -10.32
N PHE A 137 14.17 -0.55 -9.85
CA PHE A 137 12.77 -0.15 -9.94
C PHE A 137 12.65 1.38 -10.03
N LYS A 138 11.50 1.87 -10.47
CA LYS A 138 11.25 3.32 -10.64
C LYS A 138 10.66 4.01 -9.40
N THR A 139 10.17 3.24 -8.42
CA THR A 139 9.52 3.79 -7.22
C THR A 139 10.51 4.56 -6.34
N PRO A 140 10.23 5.82 -5.98
CA PRO A 140 11.14 6.60 -5.15
C PRO A 140 11.15 6.07 -3.71
N ILE A 141 12.35 5.90 -3.16
CA ILE A 141 12.57 5.52 -1.75
C ILE A 141 13.44 6.61 -1.12
N GLY A 142 13.05 7.05 0.08
CA GLY A 142 13.82 8.05 0.83
C GLY A 142 15.05 7.44 1.50
N ASP A 143 16.02 8.28 1.87
CA ASP A 143 17.28 7.83 2.47
C ASP A 143 17.15 7.42 3.94
N LYS A 144 16.06 7.83 4.62
CA LYS A 144 15.84 7.58 6.05
C LYS A 144 14.91 6.39 6.26
N PRO A 145 15.26 5.44 7.14
CA PRO A 145 14.40 4.33 7.52
C PRO A 145 13.05 4.83 8.07
N VAL A 146 11.94 4.45 7.43
CA VAL A 146 10.57 4.80 7.82
C VAL A 146 9.66 3.58 7.78
N SER A 147 8.88 3.41 8.84
CA SER A 147 7.85 2.37 8.94
C SER A 147 6.52 2.87 8.36
N SER A 148 5.63 1.96 8.02
CA SER A 148 4.34 2.32 7.43
C SER A 148 3.26 1.35 7.88
N VAL A 149 2.01 1.80 7.80
CA VAL A 149 0.85 0.92 7.86
C VAL A 149 0.55 0.49 6.43
N VAL A 150 0.42 -0.81 6.20
CA VAL A 150 0.01 -1.35 4.90
C VAL A 150 -1.45 -1.80 4.97
N LEU A 151 -2.28 -1.28 4.07
CA LEU A 151 -3.66 -1.69 3.89
C LEU A 151 -3.77 -2.56 2.63
N ILE A 152 -4.16 -3.81 2.80
CA ILE A 152 -4.65 -4.66 1.71
C ILE A 152 -6.17 -4.55 1.72
N ASP A 153 -6.72 -3.73 0.82
CA ASP A 153 -8.16 -3.55 0.71
C ASP A 153 -8.79 -4.63 -0.18
N GLU A 154 -10.06 -4.92 0.08
CA GLU A 154 -10.88 -5.89 -0.67
C GLU A 154 -10.23 -7.27 -0.85
N ILE A 155 -9.52 -7.76 0.17
CA ILE A 155 -8.84 -9.08 0.14
C ILE A 155 -9.80 -10.24 -0.15
N ASP A 156 -11.10 -10.06 0.13
CA ASP A 156 -12.16 -11.01 -0.20
C ASP A 156 -12.37 -11.20 -1.71
N LYS A 157 -11.92 -10.26 -2.56
CA LYS A 157 -11.94 -10.38 -4.02
C LYS A 157 -10.80 -11.22 -4.59
N ALA A 158 -9.80 -11.56 -3.78
CA ALA A 158 -8.63 -12.26 -4.25
C ALA A 158 -8.94 -13.71 -4.69
N PRO A 159 -8.13 -14.28 -5.60
CA PRO A 159 -8.11 -15.73 -5.80
C PRO A 159 -7.87 -16.48 -4.47
N ARG A 160 -8.37 -17.72 -4.36
CA ARG A 160 -8.18 -18.54 -3.14
C ARG A 160 -6.71 -18.75 -2.78
N ASP A 161 -5.85 -18.84 -3.79
CA ASP A 161 -4.42 -19.10 -3.59
C ASP A 161 -3.68 -17.86 -3.08
N PHE A 162 -4.19 -16.65 -3.37
CA PHE A 162 -3.60 -15.39 -2.95
C PHE A 162 -3.38 -15.32 -1.44
N THR A 163 -4.38 -15.67 -0.64
CA THR A 163 -4.27 -15.57 0.83
C THR A 163 -3.23 -16.54 1.41
N ASN A 164 -3.11 -17.75 0.83
CA ASN A 164 -2.12 -18.74 1.27
C ASN A 164 -0.71 -18.31 0.84
N ASP A 165 -0.60 -17.83 -0.38
CA ASP A 165 0.66 -17.39 -0.96
C ASP A 165 1.19 -16.13 -0.25
N ILE A 166 0.33 -15.24 0.25
CA ILE A 166 0.76 -14.11 1.11
C ILE A 166 1.48 -14.61 2.34
N LEU A 167 0.91 -15.56 3.07
CA LEU A 167 1.53 -16.10 4.28
C LEU A 167 2.89 -16.70 3.94
N HIS A 168 2.96 -17.48 2.86
CA HIS A 168 4.22 -18.04 2.40
C HIS A 168 5.26 -17.02 1.95
N GLU A 169 4.87 -15.94 1.26
CA GLU A 169 5.82 -14.91 0.88
C GLU A 169 6.29 -14.12 2.12
N VAL A 170 5.39 -13.77 3.05
CA VAL A 170 5.78 -13.08 4.30
C VAL A 170 6.71 -13.95 5.16
N ASP A 171 6.41 -15.23 5.34
CA ASP A 171 7.22 -16.16 6.14
C ASP A 171 8.60 -16.47 5.52
N ARG A 172 8.72 -16.41 4.18
CA ARG A 172 9.98 -16.69 3.48
C ARG A 172 10.91 -15.48 3.35
N TYR A 173 10.43 -14.29 3.70
CA TYR A 173 11.21 -13.05 3.68
C TYR A 173 11.76 -12.64 5.07
N GLU A 174 11.69 -13.53 6.09
CA GLU A 174 12.60 -13.52 7.26
C GLU A 174 13.99 -14.07 6.90
#